data_AF-A0A166MRM2-F1
#
_entry.id   AF-A0A166MRM2-F1
#
_cell.length_a   1.000
_cell.length_b   1.000
_cell.length_c   1.000
_cell.angle_alpha   90.00
_cell.angle_beta   90.00
_cell.angle_gamma   90.00
#
_symmetry.space_group_name_H-M   'P 1'
#
loop_
_entity.id
_entity.type
_entity.pdbx_description
1 polymer ?
#
loop_
_entity_poly.entity_id
_entity_poly.type
_entity_poly.pdbx_seq_one_letter_code
_entity_poly.pdbx_strand_id
1 'polypeptide(L)'
;MCGGHATVAHSDSSASNDTTETLTAAPLPDGYWVQAFQFSKNIAESPDIIAYGLGFIGAPSVIRLYTNPKNDSRQAGWKVSEIASLDFPVGMTTADLTGDGLNDIIICDRYGPSMTNLWDAKTQDGGRVRWLKNPGKRVGTAFWEAHKIGNSTGMHRC
;
A
#
# COMPACT_ATOMS: atom_id res chain seq x y z
N MET A 1 -5.23 45.45 47.81
CA MET A 1 -4.84 45.78 46.43
C MET A 1 -3.68 44.85 46.07
N CYS A 2 -3.97 43.75 45.37
CA CYS A 2 -3.60 43.53 43.94
C CYS A 2 -2.07 43.35 43.77
N GLY A 3 -1.50 42.25 43.27
CA GLY A 3 -2.02 41.03 42.66
C GLY A 3 -0.93 40.39 41.78
N GLY A 4 -1.07 39.09 41.49
CA GLY A 4 -0.42 38.32 40.38
C GLY A 4 1.11 38.15 40.43
N HIS A 5 1.74 37.06 39.99
CA HIS A 5 1.34 35.92 39.19
C HIS A 5 2.23 34.72 39.61
N ALA A 6 1.61 33.61 40.00
CA ALA A 6 2.22 32.30 39.84
C ALA A 6 1.48 31.62 38.69
N THR A 7 2.15 31.49 37.54
CA THR A 7 1.68 30.68 36.42
C THR A 7 1.64 29.23 36.88
N VAL A 8 0.42 28.73 37.12
CA VAL A 8 0.20 27.27 37.23
C VAL A 8 0.43 26.73 35.81
N ALA A 9 1.49 25.94 35.65
CA ALA A 9 1.68 25.15 34.46
C ALA A 9 0.46 24.24 34.30
N HIS A 10 -0.34 24.47 33.25
CA HIS A 10 -1.26 23.46 32.78
C HIS A 10 -0.41 22.26 32.37
N SER A 11 -0.47 21.20 33.17
CA SER A 11 -0.09 19.88 32.70
C SER A 11 -1.11 19.49 31.63
N ASP A 12 -0.81 19.78 30.37
CA ASP A 12 -1.41 19.08 29.25
C ASP A 12 -0.96 17.62 29.34
N SER A 13 -1.67 16.85 30.17
CA SER A 13 -1.68 15.41 30.04
C SER A 13 -2.45 15.13 28.76
N SER A 14 -1.75 15.09 27.63
CA SER A 14 -2.24 14.40 26.45
C SER A 14 -2.48 12.96 26.88
N ALA A 15 -3.71 12.67 27.32
CA ALA A 15 -4.16 11.32 27.57
C ALA A 15 -3.84 10.54 26.29
N SER A 16 -2.98 9.52 26.40
CA SER A 16 -2.73 8.65 25.27
C SER A 16 -4.08 8.11 24.82
N ASN A 17 -4.48 8.41 23.59
CA ASN A 17 -5.71 7.86 23.03
C ASN A 17 -5.66 6.34 23.24
N ASP A 18 -6.71 5.80 23.84
CA ASP A 18 -6.88 4.36 24.03
C ASP A 18 -6.84 3.71 22.65
N THR A 19 -5.74 3.01 22.34
CA THR A 19 -5.53 2.39 21.04
C THR A 19 -6.15 1.01 21.06
N THR A 20 -7.30 0.85 20.41
CA THR A 20 -7.87 -0.47 20.13
C THR A 20 -7.09 -1.13 19.00
N GLU A 21 -6.55 -2.33 19.24
CA GLU A 21 -5.92 -3.13 18.20
C GLU A 21 -6.95 -3.97 17.43
N THR A 22 -6.78 -4.09 16.12
CA THR A 22 -7.60 -4.97 15.28
C THR A 22 -6.70 -5.70 14.30
N LEU A 23 -6.80 -7.03 14.26
CA LEU A 23 -6.07 -7.85 13.32
C LEU A 23 -6.69 -7.76 11.92
N THR A 24 -6.00 -7.11 10.99
CA THR A 24 -6.46 -6.96 9.59
C THR A 24 -6.25 -8.23 8.77
N ALA A 25 -5.11 -8.92 8.94
CA ALA A 25 -4.77 -10.11 8.16
C ALA A 25 -3.74 -11.00 8.87
N ALA A 26 -4.03 -12.31 8.95
CA ALA A 26 -3.06 -13.34 9.33
C ALA A 26 -3.59 -14.75 8.97
N PRO A 27 -2.70 -15.74 8.78
CA PRO A 27 -1.26 -15.60 8.62
C PRO A 27 -0.89 -15.05 7.24
N LEU A 28 0.20 -14.29 7.15
CA LEU A 28 0.81 -13.86 5.88
C LEU A 28 2.14 -14.61 5.68
N PRO A 29 2.50 -14.98 4.44
CA PRO A 29 3.74 -15.72 4.17
C PRO A 29 5.00 -14.87 4.43
N ASP A 30 4.88 -13.54 4.31
CA ASP A 30 5.94 -12.55 4.53
C ASP A 30 5.32 -11.14 4.72
N GLY A 31 6.16 -10.09 4.83
CA GLY A 31 5.72 -8.69 4.91
C GLY A 31 6.85 -7.68 4.68
N TYR A 32 6.56 -6.60 3.96
CA TYR A 32 7.53 -5.53 3.65
C TYR A 32 6.88 -4.15 3.51
N TRP A 33 5.80 -4.03 2.74
CA TRP A 33 5.14 -2.76 2.45
C TRP A 33 3.71 -2.73 3.00
N VAL A 34 3.33 -1.57 3.55
CA VAL A 34 1.95 -1.24 3.92
C VAL A 34 1.69 0.23 3.56
N GLN A 35 0.58 0.49 2.87
CA GLN A 35 0.22 1.83 2.38
C GLN A 35 -1.27 2.08 2.62
N ALA A 36 -1.60 3.25 3.17
CA ALA A 36 -2.97 3.75 3.12
C ALA A 36 -3.31 4.13 1.68
N PHE A 37 -4.35 3.51 1.12
CA PHE A 37 -4.73 3.66 -0.27
C PHE A 37 -6.09 4.33 -0.40
N GLN A 38 -6.11 5.55 -0.91
CA GLN A 38 -7.36 6.20 -1.31
C GLN A 38 -7.80 5.62 -2.65
N PHE A 39 -8.85 4.80 -2.66
CA PHE A 39 -9.33 4.15 -3.89
C PHE A 39 -9.77 5.15 -4.96
N SER A 40 -10.36 6.26 -4.52
CA SER A 40 -10.83 7.35 -5.38
C SER A 40 -10.49 8.71 -4.78
N LYS A 41 -10.70 9.79 -5.53
CA LYS A 41 -10.62 11.18 -5.05
C LYS A 41 -11.78 11.56 -4.11
N ASN A 42 -12.73 10.66 -3.84
CA ASN A 42 -13.83 10.94 -2.92
C ASN A 42 -13.34 10.97 -1.47
N ILE A 43 -13.23 12.18 -0.91
CA ILE A 43 -12.78 12.41 0.46
C ILE A 43 -13.71 11.83 1.55
N ALA A 44 -14.93 11.42 1.19
CA ALA A 44 -15.84 10.75 2.12
C ALA A 44 -15.50 9.27 2.31
N GLU A 45 -14.75 8.65 1.39
CA GLU A 45 -14.29 7.28 1.55
C GLU A 45 -13.14 7.22 2.56
N SER A 46 -13.15 6.20 3.41
CA SER A 46 -11.99 5.90 4.25
C SER A 46 -10.90 5.24 3.39
N PRO A 47 -9.61 5.46 3.65
CA PRO A 47 -8.57 4.77 2.89
C PRO A 47 -8.65 3.26 3.14
N ASP A 48 -8.48 2.50 2.06
CA ASP A 48 -8.18 1.08 2.09
C ASP A 48 -6.71 0.86 2.47
N ILE A 49 -6.26 -0.39 2.53
CA ILE A 49 -4.85 -0.73 2.75
C ILE A 49 -4.34 -1.54 1.57
N ILE A 50 -3.16 -1.21 1.05
CA ILE A 50 -2.38 -2.12 0.20
C ILE A 50 -1.21 -2.65 1.01
N ALA A 51 -1.03 -3.97 1.02
CA ALA A 51 0.13 -4.58 1.67
C ALA A 51 0.63 -5.83 0.94
N TYR A 52 1.93 -6.06 1.06
CA TYR A 52 2.64 -7.17 0.44
C TYR A 52 4.03 -7.37 1.06
N GLY A 53 4.63 -8.54 0.83
CA GLY A 53 6.05 -8.78 1.06
C GLY A 53 6.83 -8.87 -0.24
N LEU A 54 8.06 -9.37 -0.19
CA LEU A 54 8.94 -9.50 -1.36
C LEU A 54 8.63 -10.78 -2.17
N GLY A 55 7.97 -11.76 -1.55
CA GLY A 55 7.90 -13.11 -2.07
C GLY A 55 9.25 -13.82 -1.99
N PHE A 56 9.36 -14.92 -2.74
CA PHE A 56 10.52 -15.80 -2.71
C PHE A 56 10.91 -16.23 -4.12
N ILE A 57 12.11 -16.79 -4.27
CA ILE A 57 12.51 -17.42 -5.53
C ILE A 57 11.52 -18.54 -5.86
N GLY A 58 10.86 -18.43 -7.02
CA GLY A 58 9.85 -19.40 -7.46
C GLY A 58 8.46 -19.23 -6.83
N ALA A 59 8.27 -18.24 -5.96
CA ALA A 59 6.97 -17.91 -5.36
C ALA A 59 6.76 -16.38 -5.33
N PRO A 60 6.15 -15.80 -6.37
CA PRO A 60 5.92 -14.35 -6.45
C PRO A 60 5.10 -13.82 -5.27
N SER A 61 5.29 -12.53 -4.96
CA SER A 61 4.51 -11.83 -3.96
C SER A 61 3.13 -11.45 -4.50
N VAL A 62 2.10 -11.67 -3.69
CA VAL A 62 0.74 -11.23 -4.01
C VAL A 62 0.52 -9.85 -3.42
N ILE A 63 0.20 -8.89 -4.29
CA ILE A 63 -0.21 -7.54 -3.90
C ILE A 63 -1.69 -7.61 -3.49
N ARG A 64 -1.97 -7.27 -2.23
CA ARG A 64 -3.31 -7.36 -1.66
C ARG A 64 -3.88 -5.99 -1.36
N LEU A 65 -5.12 -5.78 -1.82
CA LEU A 65 -5.98 -4.68 -1.41
C LEU A 65 -6.91 -5.17 -0.29
N TYR A 66 -6.78 -4.58 0.88
CA TYR A 66 -7.67 -4.76 2.02
C TYR A 66 -8.67 -3.61 2.03
N THR A 67 -9.90 -3.91 1.64
CA THR A 67 -10.99 -2.92 1.64
C THR A 67 -11.39 -2.57 3.06
N ASN A 68 -11.40 -1.28 3.37
CA ASN A 68 -11.83 -0.75 4.64
C ASN A 68 -13.30 -1.11 4.90
N PRO A 69 -13.66 -1.74 6.03
CA PRO A 69 -15.04 -2.09 6.35
C PRO A 69 -15.99 -0.88 6.35
N LYS A 70 -15.48 0.34 6.58
CA LYS A 70 -16.27 1.58 6.53
C LYS A 70 -16.75 1.94 5.13
N ASN A 71 -16.08 1.43 4.10
CA ASN A 71 -16.47 1.60 2.70
C ASN A 71 -17.49 0.52 2.25
N ASP A 72 -17.88 -0.39 3.14
CA ASP A 72 -18.84 -1.46 2.86
C ASP A 72 -20.11 -1.28 3.71
N SER A 73 -21.26 -1.20 3.05
CA SER A 73 -22.57 -1.07 3.71
C SER A 73 -22.93 -2.27 4.59
N ARG A 74 -22.27 -3.43 4.39
CA ARG A 74 -22.48 -4.64 5.20
C ARG A 74 -21.54 -4.73 6.41
N GLN A 75 -20.59 -3.80 6.57
CA GLN A 75 -19.62 -3.72 7.67
C GLN A 75 -18.91 -5.04 8.01
N ALA A 76 -18.66 -5.87 6.99
CA ALA A 76 -18.15 -7.22 7.16
C ALA A 76 -16.62 -7.25 7.10
N GLY A 77 -15.94 -6.86 8.19
CA GLY A 77 -14.48 -6.98 8.34
C GLY A 77 -13.66 -6.37 7.19
N TRP A 78 -12.35 -6.62 7.18
CA TRP A 78 -11.50 -6.25 6.06
C TRP A 78 -11.63 -7.30 4.95
N LYS A 79 -12.07 -6.88 3.77
CA LYS A 79 -12.17 -7.77 2.59
C LYS A 79 -10.89 -7.72 1.78
N VAL A 80 -10.42 -8.87 1.31
CA VAL A 80 -9.15 -8.99 0.58
C VAL A 80 -9.40 -9.21 -0.90
N SER A 81 -8.69 -8.45 -1.74
CA SER A 81 -8.57 -8.68 -3.18
C SER A 81 -7.11 -8.82 -3.58
N GLU A 82 -6.80 -9.79 -4.41
CA GLU A 82 -5.47 -9.98 -4.99
C GLU A 82 -5.39 -9.20 -6.31
N ILE A 83 -4.62 -8.11 -6.31
CA ILE A 83 -4.62 -7.12 -7.40
C ILE A 83 -3.42 -7.29 -8.34
N ALA A 84 -2.37 -7.97 -7.91
CA ALA A 84 -1.26 -8.42 -8.76
C ALA A 84 -0.48 -9.57 -8.11
N SER A 85 0.30 -10.27 -8.93
CA SER A 85 1.31 -11.25 -8.50
C SER A 85 2.64 -10.88 -9.15
N LEU A 86 3.63 -10.49 -8.35
CA LEU A 86 4.86 -9.82 -8.81
C LEU A 86 6.11 -10.46 -8.17
N ASP A 87 7.18 -10.58 -8.93
CA ASP A 87 8.48 -11.02 -8.40
C ASP A 87 9.15 -9.87 -7.66
N PHE A 88 9.47 -10.04 -6.38
CA PHE A 88 10.26 -9.08 -5.59
C PHE A 88 9.79 -7.61 -5.73
N PRO A 89 8.51 -7.30 -5.45
CA PRO A 89 8.02 -5.92 -5.38
C PRO A 89 8.62 -5.21 -4.18
N VAL A 90 8.88 -3.90 -4.31
CA VAL A 90 9.52 -3.13 -3.24
C VAL A 90 8.70 -1.88 -2.93
N GLY A 91 8.94 -0.78 -3.64
CA GLY A 91 8.25 0.48 -3.43
C GLY A 91 6.96 0.58 -4.25
N MET A 92 6.00 1.35 -3.74
CA MET A 92 4.85 1.79 -4.50
C MET A 92 4.41 3.21 -4.13
N THR A 93 3.73 3.85 -5.07
CA THR A 93 2.98 5.09 -4.87
C THR A 93 1.68 5.01 -5.66
N THR A 94 0.85 6.06 -5.61
CA THR A 94 -0.48 6.06 -6.22
C THR A 94 -0.78 7.41 -6.86
N ALA A 95 -1.47 7.40 -8.00
CA ALA A 95 -1.95 8.58 -8.67
C ALA A 95 -3.13 8.24 -9.58
N ASP A 96 -4.01 9.19 -9.85
CA ASP A 96 -5.03 9.09 -10.90
C ASP A 96 -4.35 9.35 -12.26
N LEU A 97 -3.94 8.28 -12.95
CA LEU A 97 -3.20 8.36 -14.22
C LEU A 97 -4.13 8.40 -15.43
N THR A 98 -5.36 7.90 -15.29
CA THR A 98 -6.37 7.88 -16.35
C THR A 98 -7.21 9.16 -16.38
N GLY A 99 -7.24 9.92 -15.29
CA GLY A 99 -8.07 11.13 -15.14
C GLY A 99 -9.54 10.83 -14.82
N ASP A 100 -9.87 9.59 -14.42
CA ASP A 100 -11.25 9.16 -14.11
C ASP A 100 -11.63 9.36 -12.63
N GLY A 101 -10.71 9.88 -11.82
CA GLY A 101 -10.90 10.12 -10.40
C GLY A 101 -10.65 8.91 -9.50
N LEU A 102 -10.18 7.79 -10.06
CA LEU A 102 -9.72 6.62 -9.33
C LEU A 102 -8.19 6.63 -9.24
N ASN A 103 -7.63 6.32 -8.07
CA ASN A 103 -6.18 6.22 -7.98
C ASN A 103 -5.72 4.87 -8.53
N ASP A 104 -4.80 4.92 -9.47
CA ASP A 104 -4.00 3.80 -9.95
C ASP A 104 -2.78 3.58 -9.04
N ILE A 105 -2.16 2.42 -9.16
CA ILE A 105 -0.96 2.07 -8.40
C ILE A 105 0.25 2.17 -9.32
N ILE A 106 1.31 2.83 -8.87
CA ILE A 106 2.64 2.77 -9.50
C ILE A 106 3.51 1.94 -8.58
N ILE A 107 4.14 0.88 -9.10
CA ILE A 107 4.88 -0.08 -8.29
C ILE A 107 6.18 -0.47 -8.99
N CYS A 108 7.24 -0.66 -8.21
CA CYS A 108 8.46 -1.29 -8.69
C CYS A 108 8.55 -2.75 -8.26
N ASP A 109 8.93 -3.60 -9.20
CA ASP A 109 9.13 -5.03 -9.03
C ASP A 109 10.40 -5.52 -9.73
N ARG A 110 10.62 -6.84 -9.70
CA ARG A 110 11.81 -7.50 -10.25
C ARG A 110 13.10 -6.96 -9.64
N TYR A 111 13.08 -6.63 -8.35
CA TYR A 111 14.27 -6.14 -7.63
C TYR A 111 15.37 -7.21 -7.56
N GLY A 112 14.97 -8.47 -7.36
CA GLY A 112 15.83 -9.58 -6.95
C GLY A 112 15.67 -9.89 -5.46
N PRO A 113 16.14 -11.04 -4.96
CA PRO A 113 15.89 -11.42 -3.56
C PRO A 113 16.68 -10.62 -2.53
N SER A 114 17.75 -9.92 -2.92
CA SER A 114 18.60 -9.14 -2.01
C SER A 114 19.52 -8.16 -2.75
N MET A 115 20.16 -7.25 -2.02
CA MET A 115 21.16 -6.32 -2.57
C MET A 115 22.38 -7.03 -3.19
N THR A 116 22.71 -8.24 -2.76
CA THR A 116 23.81 -9.06 -3.33
C THR A 116 23.36 -9.89 -4.54
N ASN A 117 22.07 -9.87 -4.87
CA ASN A 117 21.48 -10.61 -5.98
C ASN A 117 20.38 -9.77 -6.64
N LEU A 118 20.78 -8.60 -7.14
CA LEU A 118 19.89 -7.74 -7.92
C LEU A 118 19.66 -8.35 -9.30
N TRP A 119 18.43 -8.25 -9.78
CA TRP A 119 18.15 -8.60 -11.17
C TRP A 119 18.58 -7.46 -12.09
N ASP A 120 19.33 -7.79 -13.12
CA ASP A 120 19.86 -6.81 -14.07
C ASP A 120 18.77 -6.31 -15.03
N ALA A 121 18.73 -5.00 -15.27
CA ALA A 121 17.74 -4.35 -16.12
C ALA A 121 17.80 -4.81 -17.59
N LYS A 122 18.98 -5.16 -18.11
CA LYS A 122 19.14 -5.53 -19.53
C LYS A 122 18.81 -6.99 -19.78
N THR A 123 19.23 -7.87 -18.88
CA THR A 123 19.16 -9.33 -19.07
C THR A 123 17.96 -9.96 -18.37
N GLN A 124 17.47 -9.35 -17.30
CA GLN A 124 16.38 -9.87 -16.49
C GLN A 124 15.21 -8.89 -16.35
N ASP A 125 15.23 -7.76 -17.08
CA ASP A 125 14.22 -6.69 -16.94
C ASP A 125 14.04 -6.28 -15.46
N GLY A 126 15.15 -6.30 -14.71
CA GLY A 126 15.17 -6.02 -13.29
C GLY A 126 14.92 -4.56 -12.94
N GLY A 127 14.40 -4.35 -11.72
CA GLY A 127 13.94 -3.07 -11.21
C GLY A 127 12.92 -2.39 -12.14
N ARG A 128 11.96 -3.17 -12.61
CA ARG A 128 10.87 -2.70 -13.47
C ARG A 128 9.95 -1.78 -12.68
N VAL A 129 9.48 -0.73 -13.33
CA VAL A 129 8.40 0.14 -12.86
C VAL A 129 7.20 -0.03 -13.79
N ARG A 130 6.03 -0.25 -13.22
CA ARG A 130 4.76 -0.40 -13.93
C ARG A 130 3.65 0.29 -13.15
N TRP A 131 2.58 0.66 -13.84
CA TRP A 131 1.35 1.05 -13.16
C TRP A 131 0.25 0.00 -13.35
N LEU A 132 -0.63 -0.12 -12.36
CA LEU A 132 -1.79 -1.00 -12.32
C LEU A 132 -3.05 -0.14 -12.33
N LYS A 133 -3.86 -0.31 -13.36
CA LYS A 133 -5.07 0.46 -13.59
C LYS A 133 -6.19 0.06 -12.64
N ASN A 134 -6.75 1.01 -11.92
CA ASN A 134 -7.89 0.78 -11.07
C ASN A 134 -9.13 0.42 -11.90
N PRO A 135 -9.77 -0.74 -11.68
CA PRO A 135 -10.91 -1.19 -12.47
C PRO A 135 -12.25 -0.56 -12.04
N GLY A 136 -12.24 0.37 -11.07
CA GLY A 136 -13.45 0.95 -10.47
C GLY A 136 -14.22 0.01 -9.54
N LYS A 137 -13.66 -1.17 -9.26
CA LYS A 137 -14.23 -2.15 -8.33
C LYS A 137 -13.16 -2.68 -7.37
N ARG A 138 -13.42 -2.56 -6.06
CA ARG A 138 -12.54 -3.08 -5.00
C ARG A 138 -12.45 -4.59 -4.96
N VAL A 139 -13.53 -5.28 -5.34
CA VAL A 139 -13.67 -6.75 -5.27
C VAL A 139 -14.18 -7.31 -6.59
N GLY A 140 -13.87 -8.57 -6.86
CA GLY A 140 -14.40 -9.31 -8.02
C GLY A 140 -13.62 -9.10 -9.33
N THR A 141 -12.58 -8.26 -9.32
CA THR A 141 -11.63 -8.16 -10.46
C THR A 141 -10.33 -8.84 -10.07
N ALA A 142 -10.07 -9.99 -10.69
CA ALA A 142 -8.81 -10.71 -10.52
C ALA A 142 -7.71 -10.02 -11.33
N PHE A 143 -6.70 -9.51 -10.63
CA PHE A 143 -5.56 -8.76 -11.16
C PHE A 143 -5.93 -7.52 -11.99
N TRP A 144 -5.32 -6.39 -11.64
CA TRP A 144 -5.53 -5.14 -12.35
C TRP A 144 -4.77 -5.14 -13.67
N GLU A 145 -5.31 -4.44 -14.67
CA GLU A 145 -4.62 -4.22 -15.94
C GLU A 145 -3.32 -3.46 -15.68
N ALA A 146 -2.25 -3.79 -16.38
CA ALA A 146 -0.93 -3.28 -16.06
C ALA A 146 -0.13 -2.81 -17.26
N HIS A 147 0.63 -1.74 -17.04
CA HIS A 147 1.35 -1.04 -18.10
C HIS A 147 2.78 -0.75 -17.63
N LYS A 148 3.78 -1.17 -18.41
CA LYS A 148 5.18 -0.91 -18.10
C LYS A 148 5.50 0.59 -18.31
N ILE A 149 6.22 1.17 -17.35
CA ILE A 149 6.78 2.52 -17.45
C ILE A 149 8.24 2.44 -17.92
N GLY A 150 9.05 1.62 -17.26
CA GLY A 150 10.49 1.51 -17.53
C GLY A 150 11.17 0.52 -16.59
N ASN A 151 12.50 0.51 -16.55
CA ASN A 151 13.26 -0.33 -15.63
C ASN A 151 14.68 0.19 -15.37
N SER A 152 15.22 -0.07 -14.17
CA SER A 152 16.59 0.25 -13.77
C SER A 152 17.04 -0.70 -12.67
N THR A 153 18.21 -1.34 -12.82
CA THR A 153 18.73 -2.33 -11.87
C THR A 153 18.71 -1.78 -10.44
N GLY A 154 18.10 -2.52 -9.52
CA GLY A 154 18.03 -2.12 -8.11
C GLY A 154 17.00 -1.05 -7.77
N MET A 155 16.02 -0.77 -8.64
CA MET A 155 14.90 0.13 -8.33
C MET A 155 14.22 -0.26 -7.00
N HIS A 156 14.22 0.66 -6.03
CA HIS A 156 13.85 0.36 -4.64
C HIS A 156 12.77 1.29 -4.06
N ARG A 157 12.55 2.48 -4.65
CA ARG A 157 11.50 3.44 -4.26
C ARG A 157 10.93 4.10 -5.51
N CYS A 158 9.62 4.33 -5.54
CA CYS A 158 8.90 5.03 -6.59
C CYS A 158 7.80 5.91 -6.00
#